data_AF-A0A1Q7YMC5-F1
#
_entry.id   AF-A0A1Q7YMC5-F1
#
_cell.length_a   1.000
_cell.length_b   1.000
_cell.length_c   1.000
_cell.angle_alpha   90.00
_cell.angle_beta   90.00
_cell.angle_gamma   90.00
#
_symmetry.space_group_name_H-M   'P 1'
#
loop_
_entity.id
_entity.type
_entity.pdbx_description
1 polymer ?
#
loop_
_entity_poly.entity_id
_entity_poly.type
_entity_poly.pdbx_seq_one_letter_code
_entity_poly.pdbx_strand_id
1 'polypeptide(L)'
;MAHRLQRFVYGDTARSNGREYRYPGFVEKTGVRYLGQSVIFVRPNLLGELVDFLSKSRIEHEVTAAAVGQSRGWTISGICPKRVVSVRDATWSFSGFCPKSLVVRCLRSLPCLLRSEDFGHMSEHPQRFFRIPRVARSVLTAVVDRSGRGGTRKVKAAFEEVAARYEEHGLRVSWPVSAEIVSMAIMGATKSSDSSHTLFVSVRAVESGLLDGLIAHEMGHMLRTESGHASHNAEVFRALSREVRIPRAAEGAFSAAFNHIQDIYADDYAFLVFSTDGDDRAYEFFSQWIEGNASMRGRNRWKNVSLAATNGFALGNLLRHGRLSKDDPLWERAHAFDREAGFEAVAALANFYAKLPEDPSPEAFVTQVNTLATVMTRAASS
;
A
#
# COMPACT_ATOMS: atom_id res chain seq x y z
N MET A 1 -24.30 1.67 -7.47
CA MET A 1 -23.58 2.51 -6.48
C MET A 1 -22.29 3.09 -7.04
N ALA A 2 -21.32 2.26 -7.45
CA ALA A 2 -20.01 2.70 -8.00
C ALA A 2 -20.11 3.77 -9.10
N HIS A 3 -20.97 3.58 -10.09
CA HIS A 3 -21.14 4.51 -11.22
C HIS A 3 -21.76 5.89 -10.85
N ARG A 4 -22.37 6.04 -9.66
CA ARG A 4 -22.89 7.33 -9.18
C ARG A 4 -21.81 8.11 -8.43
N LEU A 5 -21.08 7.45 -7.55
CA LEU A 5 -19.95 8.06 -6.85
C LEU A 5 -18.83 8.42 -7.85
N GLN A 6 -18.63 7.65 -8.93
CA GLN A 6 -17.59 7.94 -9.93
C GLN A 6 -17.89 9.26 -10.65
N ARG A 7 -19.15 9.42 -11.08
CA ARG A 7 -19.62 10.63 -11.77
C ARG A 7 -19.61 11.84 -10.86
N PHE A 8 -19.97 11.65 -9.58
CA PHE A 8 -19.86 12.72 -8.60
C PHE A 8 -18.41 13.14 -8.35
N VAL A 9 -17.50 12.19 -8.15
CA VAL A 9 -16.09 12.46 -7.80
C VAL A 9 -15.32 13.00 -9.00
N TYR A 10 -15.38 12.33 -10.15
CA TYR A 10 -14.52 12.60 -11.32
C TYR A 10 -15.22 13.30 -12.47
N GLY A 11 -16.55 13.43 -12.41
CA GLY A 11 -17.34 14.01 -13.48
C GLY A 11 -17.83 12.96 -14.46
N ASP A 12 -18.53 13.42 -15.49
CA ASP A 12 -19.10 12.57 -16.53
C ASP A 12 -19.03 13.28 -17.88
N THR A 13 -19.06 12.49 -18.96
CA THR A 13 -19.17 13.00 -20.33
C THR A 13 -20.36 12.32 -20.98
N ALA A 14 -21.38 13.12 -21.31
CA ALA A 14 -22.57 12.64 -21.99
C ALA A 14 -22.55 13.09 -23.45
N ARG A 15 -22.96 12.20 -24.36
CA ARG A 15 -23.19 12.55 -25.76
C ARG A 15 -24.68 12.62 -26.04
N SER A 16 -25.14 13.75 -26.55
CA SER A 16 -26.53 13.94 -26.99
C SER A 16 -26.54 14.76 -28.27
N ASN A 17 -27.29 14.29 -29.28
CA ASN A 17 -27.43 14.93 -30.59
C ASN A 17 -26.08 15.28 -31.26
N GLY A 18 -25.12 14.36 -31.22
CA GLY A 18 -23.79 14.54 -31.82
C GLY A 18 -22.88 15.54 -31.11
N ARG A 19 -23.33 16.15 -30.00
CA ARG A 19 -22.52 17.04 -29.15
C ARG A 19 -22.14 16.35 -27.85
N GLU A 20 -20.90 16.56 -27.44
CA GLU A 20 -20.34 16.03 -26.19
C GLU A 20 -20.39 17.10 -25.10
N TYR A 21 -21.01 16.76 -23.98
CA TYR A 21 -21.17 17.61 -22.80
C TYR A 21 -20.35 17.04 -21.66
N ARG A 22 -19.39 17.83 -21.16
CA ARG A 22 -18.56 17.47 -20.00
C ARG A 22 -19.12 18.10 -18.73
N TYR A 23 -19.33 17.28 -17.73
CA TYR A 23 -19.76 17.67 -16.39
C TYR A 23 -18.58 17.49 -15.44
N PRO A 24 -18.02 18.58 -14.87
CA PRO A 24 -16.84 18.49 -14.00
C PRO A 24 -17.18 17.77 -12.68
N GLY A 25 -16.27 16.92 -12.23
CA GLY A 25 -16.38 16.20 -10.96
C GLY A 25 -16.04 17.03 -9.74
N PHE A 26 -16.35 16.49 -8.56
CA PHE A 26 -16.00 17.07 -7.27
C PHE A 26 -14.49 17.31 -7.12
N VAL A 27 -13.62 16.44 -7.65
CA VAL A 27 -12.15 16.60 -7.62
C VAL A 27 -11.65 17.75 -8.49
N GLU A 28 -12.46 18.22 -9.43
CA GLU A 28 -12.14 19.36 -10.28
C GLU A 28 -12.47 20.70 -9.61
N LYS A 29 -13.19 20.70 -8.47
CA LYS A 29 -13.50 21.92 -7.72
C LYS A 29 -12.26 22.53 -7.07
N THR A 30 -12.16 23.85 -7.14
CA THR A 30 -11.09 24.61 -6.48
C THR A 30 -11.10 24.37 -4.97
N GLY A 31 -9.99 23.83 -4.44
CA GLY A 31 -9.86 23.47 -3.03
C GLY A 31 -10.07 22.00 -2.71
N VAL A 32 -10.27 21.16 -3.75
CA VAL A 32 -10.27 19.70 -3.65
C VAL A 32 -8.94 19.14 -4.18
N ARG A 33 -8.41 18.12 -3.49
CA ARG A 33 -7.20 17.39 -3.87
C ARG A 33 -7.45 15.91 -3.66
N TYR A 34 -7.37 15.14 -4.74
CA TYR A 34 -7.40 13.68 -4.67
C TYR A 34 -5.99 13.17 -4.35
N LEU A 35 -5.86 12.29 -3.36
CA LEU A 35 -4.56 11.75 -2.95
C LEU A 35 -4.35 10.28 -3.31
N GLY A 36 -5.30 9.67 -4.00
CA GLY A 36 -5.31 8.23 -4.21
C GLY A 36 -6.18 7.52 -3.19
N GLN A 37 -6.53 6.28 -3.53
CA GLN A 37 -7.06 5.29 -2.60
C GLN A 37 -8.22 5.73 -1.69
N SER A 38 -9.23 6.35 -2.30
CA SER A 38 -10.44 6.82 -1.61
C SER A 38 -10.21 7.96 -0.59
N VAL A 39 -9.08 8.68 -0.71
CA VAL A 39 -8.75 9.83 0.14
C VAL A 39 -8.88 11.14 -0.64
N ILE A 40 -9.69 12.05 -0.11
CA ILE A 40 -9.90 13.38 -0.68
C ILE A 40 -9.60 14.45 0.38
N PHE A 41 -8.67 15.34 0.06
CA PHE A 41 -8.46 16.59 0.78
C PHE A 41 -9.47 17.62 0.31
N VAL A 42 -10.20 18.19 1.25
CA VAL A 42 -11.29 19.13 0.97
C VAL A 42 -11.13 20.34 1.89
N ARG A 43 -11.30 21.55 1.34
CA ARG A 43 -11.43 22.75 2.17
C ARG A 43 -12.71 22.65 3.02
N PRO A 44 -12.76 23.22 4.25
CA PRO A 44 -13.92 23.07 5.14
C PRO A 44 -15.26 23.44 4.50
N ASN A 45 -15.26 24.47 3.66
CA ASN A 45 -16.46 24.96 2.98
C ASN A 45 -17.02 23.99 1.91
N LEU A 46 -16.23 23.00 1.47
CA LEU A 46 -16.64 21.98 0.50
C LEU A 46 -16.91 20.61 1.16
N LEU A 47 -16.59 20.46 2.46
CA LEU A 47 -16.72 19.20 3.18
C LEU A 47 -18.18 18.72 3.26
N GLY A 48 -19.11 19.64 3.52
CA GLY A 48 -20.53 19.31 3.67
C GLY A 48 -21.11 18.64 2.43
N GLU A 49 -20.78 19.13 1.24
CA GLU A 49 -21.24 18.56 -0.03
C GLU A 49 -20.77 17.11 -0.22
N LEU A 50 -19.51 16.82 0.11
CA LEU A 50 -18.96 15.47 0.00
C LEU A 50 -19.60 14.52 1.03
N VAL A 51 -19.66 14.94 2.30
CA VAL A 51 -20.24 14.14 3.40
C VAL A 51 -21.72 13.86 3.16
N ASP A 52 -22.48 14.85 2.68
CA ASP A 52 -23.89 14.68 2.35
C ASP A 52 -24.10 13.66 1.23
N PHE A 53 -23.28 13.72 0.17
CA PHE A 53 -23.36 12.75 -0.93
C PHE A 53 -23.04 11.33 -0.46
N LEU A 54 -21.97 11.17 0.33
CA LEU A 54 -21.54 9.86 0.86
C LEU A 54 -22.59 9.27 1.80
N SER A 55 -23.13 10.09 2.71
CA SER A 55 -24.17 9.69 3.67
C SER A 55 -25.47 9.29 2.96
N LYS A 56 -25.95 10.09 2.00
CA LYS A 56 -27.14 9.75 1.18
C LYS A 56 -26.93 8.49 0.35
N SER A 57 -25.69 8.21 -0.02
CA SER A 57 -25.31 7.02 -0.76
C SER A 57 -25.00 5.82 0.14
N ARG A 58 -25.17 5.95 1.48
CA ARG A 58 -24.84 4.91 2.47
C ARG A 58 -23.41 4.38 2.33
N ILE A 59 -22.48 5.28 2.03
CA ILE A 59 -21.07 4.95 1.89
C ILE A 59 -20.38 5.36 3.19
N GLU A 60 -19.79 4.38 3.86
CA GLU A 60 -19.05 4.64 5.09
C GLU A 60 -17.89 5.58 4.82
N HIS A 61 -17.58 6.47 5.74
CA HIS A 61 -16.48 7.40 5.57
C HIS A 61 -16.02 7.95 6.92
N GLU A 62 -14.77 8.39 6.94
CA GLU A 62 -14.08 8.93 8.09
C GLU A 62 -13.56 10.32 7.74
N VAL A 63 -13.86 11.32 8.57
CA VAL A 63 -13.39 12.68 8.39
C VAL A 63 -12.30 12.99 9.42
N THR A 64 -11.09 13.28 8.95
CA THR A 64 -9.95 13.64 9.79
C THR A 64 -9.52 15.08 9.50
N ALA A 65 -9.31 15.90 10.53
CA ALA A 65 -8.73 17.23 10.32
C ALA A 65 -7.24 17.10 9.96
N ALA A 66 -6.78 17.77 8.91
CA ALA A 66 -5.36 17.75 8.54
C ALA A 66 -4.94 19.04 7.83
N ALA A 67 -3.68 19.45 8.01
CA ALA A 67 -3.10 20.62 7.36
C ALA A 67 -2.19 20.18 6.22
N VAL A 68 -2.29 20.85 5.07
CA VAL A 68 -1.37 20.64 3.93
C VAL A 68 -0.42 21.83 3.87
N GLY A 69 0.88 21.56 4.03
CA GLY A 69 1.97 22.55 3.95
C GLY A 69 2.12 23.20 2.57
N GLN A 70 2.75 24.38 2.54
CA GLN A 70 2.75 25.35 1.43
C GLN A 70 3.43 24.85 0.14
N SER A 71 2.78 25.08 -1.01
CA SER A 71 3.43 25.31 -2.31
C SER A 71 3.30 26.81 -2.63
N ARG A 72 4.43 27.48 -2.92
CA ARG A 72 4.57 28.94 -3.11
C ARG A 72 3.48 29.56 -4.01
N GLY A 73 2.94 30.72 -3.60
CA GLY A 73 2.13 31.60 -4.46
C GLY A 73 1.20 32.63 -3.81
N TRP A 74 0.98 32.63 -2.48
CA TRP A 74 0.08 33.61 -1.85
C TRP A 74 0.56 34.00 -0.44
N THR A 75 0.60 35.31 -0.17
CA THR A 75 0.90 35.90 1.14
C THR A 75 -0.39 36.33 1.84
N ILE A 76 -0.37 36.26 3.18
CA ILE A 76 -1.20 36.94 4.19
C ILE A 76 -2.33 36.13 4.87
N SER A 77 -2.19 36.09 6.20
CA SER A 77 -3.17 36.08 7.30
C SER A 77 -4.29 35.03 7.32
N GLY A 78 -4.33 34.26 8.39
CA GLY A 78 -5.51 33.50 8.80
C GLY A 78 -5.30 31.99 8.76
N ILE A 79 -5.25 31.39 9.95
CA ILE A 79 -5.29 29.95 10.16
C ILE A 79 -6.62 29.42 9.58
N CYS A 80 -6.55 28.62 8.51
CA CYS A 80 -7.72 27.91 7.98
C CYS A 80 -7.42 26.40 7.95
N PRO A 81 -8.00 25.60 8.88
CA PRO A 81 -7.75 24.16 8.92
C PRO A 81 -8.42 23.46 7.74
N LYS A 82 -7.74 22.55 7.03
CA LYS A 82 -8.36 21.69 5.99
C LYS A 82 -8.87 20.38 6.64
N ARG A 83 -9.75 19.63 5.97
CA ARG A 83 -10.18 18.28 6.42
C ARG A 83 -9.99 17.25 5.31
N VAL A 84 -9.64 16.03 5.71
CA VAL A 84 -9.49 14.83 4.91
C VAL A 84 -10.75 14.00 5.09
N VAL A 85 -11.29 13.47 4.00
CA VAL A 85 -12.36 12.47 4.03
C VAL A 85 -11.81 11.19 3.41
N SER A 86 -11.88 10.09 4.16
CA SER A 86 -11.54 8.74 3.74
C SER A 86 -12.82 7.94 3.58
N VAL A 87 -13.06 7.33 2.43
CA VAL A 87 -14.33 6.61 2.14
C VAL A 87 -14.10 5.10 2.26
N ARG A 88 -14.93 4.40 3.05
CA ARG A 88 -14.95 2.94 3.23
C ARG A 88 -16.11 2.30 2.46
N ASP A 89 -15.88 1.11 1.90
CA ASP A 89 -16.86 0.24 1.23
C ASP A 89 -17.53 0.71 -0.08
N ALA A 90 -16.88 1.60 -0.83
CA ALA A 90 -17.13 1.66 -2.27
C ALA A 90 -16.08 0.81 -2.99
N THR A 91 -16.50 -0.24 -3.69
CA THR A 91 -15.63 -1.03 -4.56
C THR A 91 -15.06 -0.12 -5.66
N TRP A 92 -13.78 0.23 -5.49
CA TRP A 92 -12.96 0.91 -6.49
C TRP A 92 -11.82 -0.03 -6.86
N SER A 93 -11.73 -0.40 -8.14
CA SER A 93 -10.49 -0.93 -8.68
C SER A 93 -9.49 0.22 -8.79
N PHE A 94 -8.40 0.17 -8.01
CA PHE A 94 -7.04 0.63 -8.32
C PHE A 94 -6.19 0.59 -7.02
N SER A 95 -4.94 0.16 -7.18
CA SER A 95 -3.93 -0.18 -6.17
C SER A 95 -3.21 1.02 -5.51
N GLY A 96 -2.86 0.89 -4.21
CA GLY A 96 -1.94 1.74 -3.38
C GLY A 96 -2.52 3.04 -2.78
N PHE A 97 -2.38 3.46 -1.51
CA PHE A 97 -1.60 3.18 -0.25
C PHE A 97 -1.27 4.57 0.34
N CYS A 98 -2.21 5.22 1.06
CA CYS A 98 -2.12 6.53 1.76
C CYS A 98 -0.99 6.67 2.83
N PRO A 99 -0.51 7.90 3.18
CA PRO A 99 -0.14 8.16 4.60
C PRO A 99 -0.53 9.53 5.25
N LYS A 100 -1.16 9.41 6.46
CA LYS A 100 -1.07 10.07 7.81
C LYS A 100 -1.16 11.62 7.98
N SER A 101 -1.73 12.24 9.03
CA SER A 101 -1.88 12.01 10.51
C SER A 101 -3.10 12.82 11.09
N LEU A 102 -3.73 12.64 12.27
CA LEU A 102 -3.27 12.57 13.68
C LEU A 102 -4.50 12.19 14.58
N VAL A 103 -4.32 11.35 15.61
CA VAL A 103 -5.37 10.97 16.59
C VAL A 103 -5.18 11.77 17.88
N VAL A 104 -6.18 12.56 18.28
CA VAL A 104 -6.28 13.16 19.63
C VAL A 104 -7.43 12.49 20.38
N ARG A 105 -7.06 11.98 21.56
CA ARG A 105 -7.89 11.34 22.58
C ARG A 105 -8.89 12.35 23.17
N CYS A 106 -10.14 11.94 23.40
CA CYS A 106 -10.98 12.61 24.39
C CYS A 106 -11.72 11.58 25.24
N LEU A 107 -11.39 11.60 26.53
CA LEU A 107 -12.02 10.90 27.64
C LEU A 107 -13.37 11.54 27.97
N ARG A 108 -14.38 10.69 28.19
CA ARG A 108 -15.55 10.84 29.08
C ARG A 108 -16.44 9.62 28.80
N SER A 109 -17.06 8.90 29.73
CA SER A 109 -17.06 8.78 31.19
C SER A 109 -18.24 7.83 31.51
N LEU A 110 -18.13 7.03 32.59
CA LEU A 110 -19.17 6.26 33.35
C LEU A 110 -19.04 4.71 33.30
N PRO A 111 -19.40 3.99 34.38
CA PRO A 111 -18.89 4.11 35.74
C PRO A 111 -18.40 2.75 36.32
N CYS A 112 -17.75 2.85 37.48
CA CYS A 112 -17.25 1.80 38.37
C CYS A 112 -18.19 0.60 38.60
N LEU A 113 -17.61 -0.60 38.74
CA LEU A 113 -17.97 -1.59 39.77
C LEU A 113 -17.00 -2.79 39.72
N LEU A 114 -15.92 -2.75 40.50
CA LEU A 114 -15.30 -3.95 41.06
C LEU A 114 -14.78 -3.63 42.46
N ARG A 115 -15.31 -4.37 43.45
CA ARG A 115 -15.01 -4.27 44.87
C ARG A 115 -13.63 -4.84 45.18
N SER A 116 -12.97 -4.21 46.15
CA SER A 116 -11.88 -4.74 46.94
C SER A 116 -12.42 -5.67 48.04
N GLU A 117 -11.82 -6.85 48.21
CA GLU A 117 -11.86 -7.82 49.33
C GLU A 117 -11.41 -9.15 48.65
N ASP A 118 -10.31 -9.83 48.99
CA ASP A 118 -9.81 -10.22 50.30
C ASP A 118 -8.26 -10.40 50.32
N PHE A 119 -7.68 -10.09 51.47
CA PHE A 119 -6.33 -10.49 51.87
C PHE A 119 -6.31 -11.97 52.28
N GLY A 120 -5.33 -12.72 51.79
CA GLY A 120 -5.03 -14.08 52.25
C GLY A 120 -3.52 -14.31 52.32
N HIS A 121 -2.98 -14.25 53.54
CA HIS A 121 -1.59 -14.59 53.88
C HIS A 121 -1.35 -16.09 53.71
N MET A 122 -0.34 -16.52 52.94
CA MET A 122 0.25 -17.86 53.06
C MET A 122 1.77 -17.84 52.81
N SER A 123 2.45 -18.66 53.59
CA SER A 123 3.84 -18.59 54.04
C SER A 123 4.93 -18.83 53.00
N GLU A 124 6.11 -18.29 53.33
CA GLU A 124 7.39 -18.49 52.65
C GLU A 124 7.93 -19.93 52.81
N HIS A 125 8.24 -20.58 51.68
CA HIS A 125 9.22 -21.65 51.60
C HIS A 125 10.07 -21.49 50.33
N PRO A 126 11.39 -21.74 50.38
CA PRO A 126 12.31 -21.36 49.33
C PRO A 126 12.25 -22.35 48.16
N GLN A 127 11.62 -21.95 47.06
CA GLN A 127 11.66 -22.74 45.82
C GLN A 127 12.79 -22.26 44.91
N ARG A 128 13.60 -23.25 44.53
CA ARG A 128 14.73 -23.21 43.60
C ARG A 128 14.45 -22.29 42.41
N PHE A 129 15.40 -21.39 42.13
CA PHE A 129 15.43 -20.57 40.92
C PHE A 129 15.50 -21.45 39.66
N PHE A 130 14.34 -21.88 39.16
CA PHE A 130 14.20 -22.16 37.74
C PHE A 130 14.19 -20.81 37.02
N ARG A 131 15.20 -20.55 36.19
CA ARG A 131 15.11 -19.50 35.17
C ARG A 131 13.94 -19.87 34.26
N ILE A 132 12.78 -19.26 34.48
CA ILE A 132 11.70 -19.25 33.52
C ILE A 132 12.26 -18.55 32.28
N PRO A 133 12.31 -19.19 31.09
CA PRO A 133 12.66 -18.49 29.88
C PRO A 133 11.69 -17.31 29.75
N ARG A 134 12.24 -16.11 29.64
CA ARG A 134 11.47 -14.88 29.45
C ARG A 134 10.64 -15.10 28.19
N VAL A 135 9.35 -15.40 28.32
CA VAL A 135 8.44 -15.60 27.19
C VAL A 135 8.59 -14.34 26.33
N ALA A 136 9.22 -14.47 25.16
CA ALA A 136 9.35 -13.37 24.23
C ALA A 136 7.93 -12.89 23.95
N ARG A 137 7.62 -11.67 24.39
CA ARG A 137 6.30 -11.08 24.17
C ARG A 137 6.14 -11.01 22.64
N SER A 138 5.19 -11.77 22.10
CA SER A 138 4.92 -11.77 20.66
C SER A 138 4.71 -10.33 20.19
N VAL A 139 5.36 -9.96 19.09
CA VAL A 139 5.24 -8.62 18.49
C VAL A 139 3.84 -8.42 17.91
N LEU A 140 3.13 -9.51 17.60
CA LEU A 140 1.72 -9.50 17.27
C LEU A 140 0.87 -9.32 18.53
N THR A 141 0.33 -8.11 18.68
CA THR A 141 -0.43 -7.70 19.87
C THR A 141 -1.92 -7.99 19.78
N ALA A 142 -2.47 -8.04 18.57
CA ALA A 142 -3.89 -8.31 18.34
C ALA A 142 -4.14 -8.84 16.92
N VAL A 143 -5.18 -9.67 16.77
CA VAL A 143 -5.78 -10.02 15.48
C VAL A 143 -7.28 -9.78 15.59
N VAL A 144 -7.80 -8.83 14.83
CA VAL A 144 -9.21 -8.43 14.86
C VAL A 144 -9.87 -8.78 13.54
N ASP A 145 -10.95 -9.54 13.57
CA ASP A 145 -11.79 -9.74 12.40
C ASP A 145 -12.85 -8.64 12.30
N ARG A 146 -12.69 -7.74 11.34
CA ARG A 146 -13.66 -6.69 11.01
C ARG A 146 -14.68 -7.15 9.98
N SER A 147 -14.40 -8.23 9.26
CA SER A 147 -15.26 -8.77 8.21
C SER A 147 -16.37 -9.67 8.74
N GLY A 148 -16.19 -10.23 9.95
CA GLY A 148 -17.10 -11.21 10.55
C GLY A 148 -17.03 -12.60 9.92
N ARG A 149 -16.02 -12.86 9.07
CA ARG A 149 -15.83 -14.12 8.32
C ARG A 149 -14.92 -15.12 9.03
N GLY A 150 -14.33 -14.75 10.16
CA GLY A 150 -13.37 -15.56 10.91
C GLY A 150 -11.93 -15.44 10.38
N GLY A 151 -11.08 -16.40 10.76
CA GLY A 151 -9.69 -16.48 10.27
C GLY A 151 -8.61 -15.94 11.21
N THR A 152 -8.98 -15.38 12.37
CA THR A 152 -8.02 -14.79 13.33
C THR A 152 -6.92 -15.76 13.77
N ARG A 153 -7.27 -17.03 14.03
CA ARG A 153 -6.29 -18.08 14.35
C ARG A 153 -5.33 -18.39 13.19
N LYS A 154 -5.84 -18.40 11.95
CA LYS A 154 -5.04 -18.66 10.74
C LYS A 154 -4.04 -17.54 10.50
N VAL A 155 -4.48 -16.28 10.61
CA VAL A 155 -3.61 -15.10 10.50
C VAL A 155 -2.56 -15.07 11.60
N LYS A 156 -2.95 -15.36 12.85
CA LYS A 156 -2.00 -15.43 13.97
C LYS A 156 -0.91 -16.49 13.72
N ALA A 157 -1.30 -17.70 13.32
CA ALA A 157 -0.36 -18.79 13.08
C ALA A 157 0.60 -18.46 11.92
N ALA A 158 0.07 -17.98 10.79
CA ALA A 158 0.90 -17.60 9.64
C ALA A 158 1.86 -16.45 9.97
N PHE A 159 1.43 -15.47 10.77
CA PHE A 159 2.31 -14.40 11.24
C PHE A 159 3.45 -14.93 12.13
N GLU A 160 3.13 -15.77 13.09
CA GLU A 160 4.13 -16.35 14.00
C GLU A 160 5.14 -17.24 13.25
N GLU A 161 4.68 -17.96 12.23
CA GLU A 161 5.54 -18.76 11.35
C GLU A 161 6.49 -17.90 10.51
N VAL A 162 5.97 -16.87 9.83
CA VAL A 162 6.80 -15.93 9.05
C VAL A 162 7.81 -15.22 9.96
N ALA A 163 7.38 -14.78 11.14
CA ALA A 163 8.27 -14.14 12.11
C ALA A 163 9.40 -15.08 12.55
N ALA A 164 9.10 -16.36 12.80
CA ALA A 164 10.12 -17.35 13.13
C ALA A 164 11.13 -17.57 11.98
N ARG A 165 10.65 -17.71 10.73
CA ARG A 165 11.53 -17.81 9.55
C ARG A 165 12.42 -16.58 9.40
N TYR A 166 11.90 -15.38 9.66
CA TYR A 166 12.70 -14.15 9.65
C TYR A 166 13.76 -14.11 10.74
N GLU A 167 13.45 -14.60 11.95
CA GLU A 167 14.43 -14.70 13.04
C GLU A 167 15.60 -15.63 12.69
N GLU A 168 15.38 -16.72 11.93
CA GLU A 168 16.45 -17.60 11.41
C GLU A 168 17.43 -16.86 10.50
N HIS A 169 16.97 -15.79 9.83
CA HIS A 169 17.78 -14.90 9.01
C HIS A 169 18.26 -13.64 9.75
N GLY A 170 18.09 -13.57 11.08
CA GLY A 170 18.48 -12.42 11.90
C GLY A 170 17.60 -11.17 11.69
N LEU A 171 16.44 -11.33 11.06
CA LEU A 171 15.48 -10.26 10.81
C LEU A 171 14.39 -10.28 11.88
N ARG A 172 14.05 -9.10 12.41
CA ARG A 172 13.02 -8.99 13.46
C ARG A 172 12.29 -7.66 13.40
N VAL A 173 10.98 -7.74 13.19
CA VAL A 173 10.08 -6.60 13.42
C VAL A 173 10.05 -6.33 14.92
N SER A 174 10.41 -5.12 15.33
CA SER A 174 10.57 -4.76 16.74
C SER A 174 9.36 -4.00 17.28
N TRP A 175 8.62 -3.31 16.44
CA TRP A 175 7.45 -2.55 16.85
C TRP A 175 6.22 -3.44 17.00
N PRO A 176 5.31 -3.13 17.94
CA PRO A 176 4.02 -3.80 18.06
C PRO A 176 3.24 -3.82 16.75
N VAL A 177 2.72 -4.99 16.38
CA VAL A 177 1.88 -5.21 15.22
C VAL A 177 0.46 -5.55 15.65
N SER A 178 -0.53 -4.92 15.05
CA SER A 178 -1.94 -5.33 15.11
C SER A 178 -2.40 -5.79 13.73
N ALA A 179 -3.04 -6.95 13.62
CA ALA A 179 -3.62 -7.42 12.37
C ALA A 179 -5.14 -7.19 12.33
N GLU A 180 -5.65 -6.71 11.19
CA GLU A 180 -7.08 -6.55 10.94
C GLU A 180 -7.50 -7.33 9.67
N ILE A 181 -8.44 -8.27 9.82
CA ILE A 181 -9.06 -8.97 8.69
C ILE A 181 -10.22 -8.14 8.18
N VAL A 182 -10.16 -7.69 6.92
CA VAL A 182 -11.11 -6.75 6.34
C VAL A 182 -11.52 -7.18 4.92
N SER A 183 -12.70 -6.73 4.48
CA SER A 183 -13.11 -6.88 3.09
C SER A 183 -12.43 -5.79 2.25
N MET A 184 -11.52 -6.19 1.36
CA MET A 184 -10.81 -5.25 0.47
C MET A 184 -10.47 -5.90 -0.87
N ALA A 185 -10.20 -5.06 -1.87
CA ALA A 185 -9.92 -5.50 -3.24
C ALA A 185 -8.48 -6.01 -3.44
N ILE A 186 -7.54 -5.57 -2.60
CA ILE A 186 -6.13 -6.01 -2.59
C ILE A 186 -5.93 -7.12 -1.56
N MET A 187 -4.82 -7.85 -1.62
CA MET A 187 -4.59 -9.00 -0.75
C MET A 187 -4.23 -8.61 0.68
N GLY A 188 -3.42 -7.57 0.85
CA GLY A 188 -3.10 -6.97 2.14
C GLY A 188 -2.52 -5.56 1.98
N ALA A 189 -2.22 -4.95 3.11
CA ALA A 189 -1.51 -3.67 3.19
C ALA A 189 -0.94 -3.46 4.60
N THR A 190 0.11 -2.64 4.69
CA THR A 190 0.69 -2.23 5.97
C THR A 190 0.58 -0.73 6.20
N LYS A 191 0.26 -0.35 7.44
CA LYS A 191 0.31 1.03 7.92
C LYS A 191 1.24 1.15 9.11
N SER A 192 2.35 1.84 8.93
CA SER A 192 3.40 2.03 9.96
C SER A 192 3.33 3.41 10.60
N SER A 193 3.21 3.50 11.92
CA SER A 193 3.35 4.72 12.74
C SER A 193 4.77 4.84 13.28
N ASP A 194 5.05 5.87 14.08
CA ASP A 194 6.38 6.07 14.66
C ASP A 194 6.75 5.01 15.71
N SER A 195 5.82 4.12 16.08
CA SER A 195 6.06 3.10 17.12
C SER A 195 5.19 1.84 17.00
N SER A 196 4.48 1.64 15.89
CA SER A 196 3.60 0.47 15.70
C SER A 196 3.21 0.26 14.25
N HIS A 197 2.83 -0.98 13.92
CA HIS A 197 2.29 -1.35 12.62
C HIS A 197 0.86 -1.85 12.72
N THR A 198 0.07 -1.58 11.69
CA THR A 198 -1.19 -2.26 11.43
C THR A 198 -1.07 -3.02 10.12
N LEU A 199 -1.20 -4.35 10.21
CA LEU A 199 -1.29 -5.26 9.08
C LEU A 199 -2.77 -5.42 8.72
N PHE A 200 -3.13 -5.12 7.48
CA PHE A 200 -4.46 -5.41 6.96
C PHE A 200 -4.39 -6.65 6.09
N VAL A 201 -5.25 -7.62 6.38
CA VAL A 201 -5.35 -8.88 5.63
C VAL A 201 -6.73 -8.97 5.01
N SER A 202 -6.79 -9.18 3.69
CA SER A 202 -8.08 -9.37 3.04
C SER A 202 -8.70 -10.72 3.40
N VAL A 203 -10.03 -10.79 3.41
CA VAL A 203 -10.76 -12.07 3.53
C VAL A 203 -10.27 -13.08 2.47
N ARG A 204 -10.02 -12.61 1.24
CA ARG A 204 -9.53 -13.46 0.15
C ARG A 204 -8.15 -14.05 0.42
N ALA A 205 -7.26 -13.30 1.06
CA ALA A 205 -5.94 -13.80 1.48
C ALA A 205 -6.05 -14.84 2.59
N VAL A 206 -6.97 -14.64 3.55
CA VAL A 206 -7.25 -15.63 4.59
C VAL A 206 -7.79 -16.93 3.97
N GLU A 207 -8.63 -16.84 2.94
CA GLU A 207 -9.21 -18.00 2.25
C GLU A 207 -8.24 -18.65 1.26
N SER A 208 -7.11 -18.01 0.93
CA SER A 208 -6.14 -18.53 -0.04
C SER A 208 -5.01 -19.37 0.61
N GLY A 209 -4.19 -19.97 -0.25
CA GLY A 209 -2.90 -20.59 0.08
C GLY A 209 -1.71 -19.63 -0.03
N LEU A 210 -1.93 -18.31 -0.01
CA LEU A 210 -0.90 -17.28 -0.18
C LEU A 210 -0.74 -16.38 1.05
N LEU A 211 -1.35 -16.75 2.18
CA LEU A 211 -1.43 -15.89 3.37
C LEU A 211 -0.06 -15.62 4.00
N ASP A 212 0.77 -16.65 4.09
CA ASP A 212 2.15 -16.59 4.57
C ASP A 212 3.02 -15.68 3.69
N GLY A 213 2.95 -15.86 2.36
CA GLY A 213 3.66 -15.03 1.40
C GLY A 213 3.25 -13.56 1.48
N LEU A 214 1.95 -13.30 1.62
CA LEU A 214 1.43 -11.96 1.86
C LEU A 214 2.00 -11.37 3.17
N ILE A 215 1.94 -12.13 4.26
CA ILE A 215 2.44 -11.64 5.56
C ILE A 215 3.95 -11.36 5.48
N ALA A 216 4.71 -12.21 4.81
CA ALA A 216 6.14 -12.00 4.58
C ALA A 216 6.40 -10.68 3.83
N HIS A 217 5.72 -10.47 2.70
CA HIS A 217 5.78 -9.22 1.95
C HIS A 217 5.47 -7.99 2.83
N GLU A 218 4.37 -8.03 3.57
CA GLU A 218 3.94 -6.93 4.43
C GLU A 218 4.90 -6.68 5.61
N MET A 219 5.46 -7.74 6.21
CA MET A 219 6.51 -7.62 7.22
C MET A 219 7.80 -7.06 6.63
N GLY A 220 8.10 -7.31 5.36
CA GLY A 220 9.19 -6.66 4.64
C GLY A 220 9.07 -5.14 4.63
N HIS A 221 7.87 -4.60 4.37
CA HIS A 221 7.60 -3.16 4.50
C HIS A 221 7.81 -2.64 5.94
N MET A 222 7.43 -3.43 6.95
CA MET A 222 7.66 -3.07 8.36
C MET A 222 9.15 -2.96 8.66
N LEU A 223 9.93 -3.98 8.28
CA LEU A 223 11.38 -4.00 8.46
C LEU A 223 12.07 -2.82 7.76
N ARG A 224 11.70 -2.52 6.50
CA ARG A 224 12.24 -1.37 5.77
C ARG A 224 11.84 -0.02 6.38
N THR A 225 10.66 0.05 6.99
CA THR A 225 10.24 1.24 7.73
C THR A 225 11.06 1.40 9.01
N GLU A 226 11.21 0.35 9.81
CA GLU A 226 11.96 0.37 11.08
C GLU A 226 13.45 0.67 10.87
N SER A 227 14.05 0.18 9.79
CA SER A 227 15.45 0.47 9.44
C SER A 227 15.67 1.85 8.83
N GLY A 228 14.59 2.60 8.54
CA GLY A 228 14.68 3.92 7.92
C GLY A 228 15.16 3.89 6.46
N HIS A 229 15.01 2.73 5.79
CA HIS A 229 15.45 2.53 4.41
C HIS A 229 14.88 3.58 3.48
N ALA A 230 15.67 4.05 2.50
CA ALA A 230 15.32 5.20 1.67
C ALA A 230 13.96 5.04 0.94
N SER A 231 13.60 3.81 0.57
CA SER A 231 12.30 3.52 -0.05
C SER A 231 11.08 3.64 0.88
N HIS A 232 11.27 3.64 2.19
CA HIS A 232 10.18 3.68 3.19
C HIS A 232 10.33 4.87 4.15
N ASN A 233 11.13 5.86 3.77
CA ASN A 233 11.46 7.01 4.60
C ASN A 233 10.66 8.25 4.18
N ALA A 234 9.87 8.78 5.12
CA ALA A 234 9.01 9.94 4.88
C ALA A 234 9.79 11.22 4.50
N GLU A 235 11.05 11.35 4.92
CA GLU A 235 11.89 12.50 4.54
C GLU A 235 12.33 12.41 3.09
N VAL A 236 12.69 11.21 2.63
CA VAL A 236 13.04 10.93 1.24
C VAL A 236 11.84 11.21 0.33
N PHE A 237 10.63 10.83 0.74
CA PHE A 237 9.41 11.15 -0.02
C PHE A 237 9.19 12.66 -0.18
N ARG A 238 9.55 13.47 0.83
CA ARG A 238 9.50 14.93 0.71
C ARG A 238 10.51 15.45 -0.30
N ALA A 239 11.72 14.87 -0.36
CA ALA A 239 12.71 15.21 -1.38
C ALA A 239 12.22 14.85 -2.80
N LEU A 240 11.66 13.65 -2.98
CA LEU A 240 11.10 13.20 -4.26
C LEU A 240 10.08 14.18 -4.83
N SER A 241 9.18 14.70 -4.00
CA SER A 241 8.14 15.66 -4.42
C SER A 241 8.70 16.98 -4.99
N ARG A 242 9.95 17.32 -4.67
CA ARG A 242 10.63 18.54 -5.13
C ARG A 242 11.44 18.30 -6.38
N GLU A 243 12.10 17.15 -6.45
CA GLU A 243 13.14 16.83 -7.44
C GLU A 243 12.59 16.05 -8.63
N VAL A 244 11.63 15.15 -8.41
CA VAL A 244 11.06 14.32 -9.46
C VAL A 244 9.91 15.05 -10.13
N ARG A 245 10.02 15.26 -11.44
CA ARG A 245 9.00 15.96 -12.23
C ARG A 245 8.32 14.97 -13.16
N ILE A 246 7.01 14.85 -13.03
CA ILE A 246 6.17 14.00 -13.88
C ILE A 246 5.01 14.82 -14.47
N PRO A 247 4.54 14.50 -15.68
CA PRO A 247 3.32 15.09 -16.22
C PRO A 247 2.11 14.73 -15.36
N ARG A 248 1.13 15.64 -15.24
CA ARG A 248 -0.11 15.38 -14.47
C ARG A 248 -0.86 14.13 -14.94
N ALA A 249 -0.85 13.85 -16.25
CA ALA A 249 -1.45 12.66 -16.82
C ALA A 249 -0.74 11.35 -16.42
N ALA A 250 0.51 11.43 -15.93
CA ALA A 250 1.34 10.31 -15.52
C ALA A 250 1.20 9.96 -14.04
N GLU A 251 0.60 10.83 -13.21
CA GLU A 251 0.58 10.69 -11.74
C GLU A 251 0.13 9.30 -11.27
N GLY A 252 -0.96 8.77 -11.83
CA GLY A 252 -1.46 7.43 -11.47
C GLY A 252 -0.53 6.29 -11.89
N ALA A 253 0.02 6.36 -13.11
CA ALA A 253 0.94 5.35 -13.62
C ALA A 253 2.24 5.33 -12.82
N PHE A 254 2.80 6.51 -12.57
CA PHE A 254 4.02 6.68 -11.80
C PHE A 254 3.84 6.25 -10.35
N SER A 255 2.71 6.60 -9.72
CA SER A 255 2.43 6.14 -8.35
C SER A 255 2.41 4.62 -8.25
N ALA A 256 1.84 3.91 -9.24
CA ALA A 256 1.84 2.45 -9.25
C ALA A 256 3.28 1.89 -9.41
N ALA A 257 4.06 2.45 -10.33
CA ALA A 257 5.44 2.02 -10.54
C ALA A 257 6.37 2.37 -9.36
N PHE A 258 6.11 3.46 -8.65
CA PHE A 258 6.83 3.80 -7.43
C PHE A 258 6.52 2.84 -6.28
N ASN A 259 5.28 2.35 -6.18
CA ASN A 259 4.95 1.29 -5.22
C ASN A 259 5.74 0.02 -5.54
N HIS A 260 5.86 -0.36 -6.82
CA HIS A 260 6.69 -1.49 -7.22
C HIS A 260 8.15 -1.36 -6.78
N ILE A 261 8.72 -0.14 -6.71
CA ILE A 261 10.06 0.06 -6.12
C ILE A 261 10.06 -0.34 -4.64
N GLN A 262 9.08 0.10 -3.86
CA GLN A 262 8.96 -0.27 -2.44
C GLN A 262 8.78 -1.78 -2.27
N ASP A 263 7.95 -2.37 -3.13
CA ASP A 263 7.63 -3.79 -3.13
C ASP A 263 8.87 -4.64 -3.42
N ILE A 264 9.74 -4.25 -4.36
CA ILE A 264 11.04 -4.93 -4.58
C ILE A 264 11.82 -5.06 -3.28
N TYR A 265 11.94 -3.98 -2.50
CA TYR A 265 12.71 -4.00 -1.25
C TYR A 265 12.06 -4.81 -0.13
N ALA A 266 10.72 -4.94 -0.15
CA ALA A 266 9.99 -5.80 0.76
C ALA A 266 10.11 -7.27 0.34
N ASP A 267 10.06 -7.53 -0.97
CA ASP A 267 10.17 -8.85 -1.57
C ASP A 267 11.56 -9.45 -1.38
N ASP A 268 12.63 -8.64 -1.34
CA ASP A 268 13.97 -9.09 -0.90
C ASP A 268 13.93 -9.92 0.40
N TYR A 269 12.99 -9.61 1.31
CA TYR A 269 12.74 -10.42 2.51
C TYR A 269 11.67 -11.48 2.30
N ALA A 270 10.60 -11.22 1.54
CA ALA A 270 9.55 -12.20 1.30
C ALA A 270 10.08 -13.47 0.59
N PHE A 271 11.07 -13.33 -0.30
CA PHE A 271 11.70 -14.45 -0.99
C PHE A 271 12.46 -15.41 -0.06
N LEU A 272 12.84 -14.98 1.15
CA LEU A 272 13.39 -15.87 2.18
C LEU A 272 12.34 -16.88 2.67
N VAL A 273 11.06 -16.50 2.66
CA VAL A 273 9.94 -17.37 3.04
C VAL A 273 9.47 -18.20 1.84
N PHE A 274 9.44 -17.63 0.63
CA PHE A 274 9.05 -18.37 -0.56
C PHE A 274 10.03 -19.50 -0.93
N SER A 275 11.32 -19.31 -0.67
CA SER A 275 12.36 -20.26 -1.09
C SER A 275 12.43 -21.56 -0.27
N THR A 276 11.71 -21.65 0.86
CA THR A 276 11.79 -22.81 1.76
C THR A 276 10.84 -23.95 1.40
N ASP A 277 9.86 -23.71 0.53
CA ASP A 277 8.75 -24.65 0.32
C ASP A 277 8.98 -25.63 -0.85
N GLY A 278 10.11 -25.53 -1.57
CA GLY A 278 10.45 -26.39 -2.72
C GLY A 278 9.61 -26.15 -3.99
N ASP A 279 8.46 -25.49 -3.87
CA ASP A 279 7.60 -25.05 -4.97
C ASP A 279 7.98 -23.64 -5.46
N ASP A 280 7.86 -23.39 -6.76
CA ASP A 280 8.13 -22.09 -7.39
C ASP A 280 6.93 -21.13 -7.24
N ARG A 281 6.38 -21.02 -6.03
CA ARG A 281 5.20 -20.18 -5.71
C ARG A 281 5.39 -18.72 -6.09
N ALA A 282 6.62 -18.23 -5.97
CA ALA A 282 6.97 -16.86 -6.38
C ALA A 282 6.84 -16.70 -7.90
N TYR A 283 7.38 -17.63 -8.69
CA TYR A 283 7.21 -17.63 -10.14
C TYR A 283 5.74 -17.68 -10.54
N GLU A 284 4.95 -18.59 -9.95
CA GLU A 284 3.51 -18.69 -10.23
C GLU A 284 2.72 -17.43 -9.87
N PHE A 285 3.10 -16.75 -8.79
CA PHE A 285 2.46 -15.51 -8.38
C PHE A 285 2.73 -14.38 -9.37
N PHE A 286 4.00 -14.19 -9.77
CA PHE A 286 4.40 -13.12 -10.69
C PHE A 286 3.99 -13.42 -12.14
N SER A 287 3.93 -14.68 -12.56
CA SER A 287 3.46 -15.06 -13.91
C SER A 287 1.99 -14.66 -14.12
N GLN A 288 1.13 -14.86 -13.12
CA GLN A 288 -0.29 -14.47 -13.16
C GLN A 288 -0.48 -12.97 -13.38
N TRP A 289 0.43 -12.12 -12.90
CA TRP A 289 0.37 -10.68 -13.12
C TRP A 289 0.62 -10.33 -14.60
N ILE A 290 1.63 -10.98 -15.21
CA ILE A 290 1.98 -10.79 -16.62
C ILE A 290 0.85 -11.29 -17.51
N GLU A 291 0.32 -12.48 -17.22
CA GLU A 291 -0.81 -13.06 -17.95
C GLU A 291 -2.07 -12.21 -17.86
N GLY A 292 -2.41 -11.72 -16.65
CA GLY A 292 -3.55 -10.85 -16.42
C GLY A 292 -3.46 -9.56 -17.21
N ASN A 293 -2.31 -8.89 -17.19
CA ASN A 293 -2.10 -7.60 -17.85
C ASN A 293 -2.24 -7.67 -19.37
N ALA A 294 -1.90 -8.81 -19.98
CA ALA A 294 -2.03 -9.01 -21.41
C ALA A 294 -3.47 -8.81 -21.94
N SER A 295 -4.48 -9.01 -21.08
CA SER A 295 -5.89 -8.81 -21.41
C SER A 295 -6.45 -7.41 -21.07
N MET A 296 -5.70 -6.58 -20.33
CA MET A 296 -6.21 -5.36 -19.69
C MET A 296 -5.89 -4.05 -20.44
N ARG A 297 -5.23 -4.17 -21.60
CA ARG A 297 -4.81 -3.05 -22.46
C ARG A 297 -5.99 -2.16 -22.84
N GLY A 298 -5.74 -0.86 -22.96
CA GLY A 298 -6.76 0.10 -23.39
C GLY A 298 -6.21 1.21 -24.29
N ARG A 299 -7.04 2.22 -24.57
CA ARG A 299 -6.66 3.39 -25.38
C ARG A 299 -5.81 4.42 -24.61
N ASN A 300 -5.80 4.35 -23.29
CA ASN A 300 -5.04 5.28 -22.47
C ASN A 300 -3.56 4.88 -22.41
N ARG A 301 -2.69 5.70 -23.01
CA ARG A 301 -1.24 5.45 -23.11
C ARG A 301 -0.59 5.30 -21.72
N TRP A 302 -0.86 6.20 -20.79
CA TRP A 302 -0.31 6.13 -19.43
C TRP A 302 -0.80 4.90 -18.65
N LYS A 303 -2.04 4.45 -18.89
CA LYS A 303 -2.53 3.19 -18.34
C LYS A 303 -1.71 2.01 -18.87
N ASN A 304 -1.43 1.96 -20.17
CA ASN A 304 -0.63 0.89 -20.75
C ASN A 304 0.82 0.93 -20.26
N VAL A 305 1.42 2.11 -20.11
CA VAL A 305 2.76 2.26 -19.51
C VAL A 305 2.78 1.77 -18.05
N SER A 306 1.71 2.01 -17.28
CA SER A 306 1.57 1.45 -15.93
C SER A 306 1.52 -0.08 -15.92
N LEU A 307 0.81 -0.69 -16.88
CA LEU A 307 0.75 -2.15 -17.01
C LEU A 307 2.12 -2.72 -17.45
N ALA A 308 2.84 -2.03 -18.34
CA ALA A 308 4.21 -2.39 -18.70
C ALA A 308 5.17 -2.27 -17.51
N ALA A 309 4.99 -1.28 -16.63
CA ALA A 309 5.73 -1.16 -15.38
C ALA A 309 5.43 -2.31 -14.42
N THR A 310 4.19 -2.79 -14.36
CA THR A 310 3.82 -3.99 -13.59
C THR A 310 4.44 -5.27 -14.19
N ASN A 311 4.45 -5.43 -15.52
CA ASN A 311 5.12 -6.54 -16.17
C ASN A 311 6.64 -6.51 -15.93
N GLY A 312 7.25 -5.33 -16.06
CA GLY A 312 8.66 -5.11 -15.75
C GLY A 312 8.97 -5.39 -14.29
N PHE A 313 8.10 -4.99 -13.36
CA PHE A 313 8.24 -5.34 -11.93
C PHE A 313 8.23 -6.85 -11.72
N ALA A 314 7.24 -7.56 -12.24
CA ALA A 314 7.14 -9.02 -12.10
C ALA A 314 8.40 -9.75 -12.64
N LEU A 315 8.82 -9.44 -13.87
CA LEU A 315 10.03 -10.02 -14.46
C LEU A 315 11.29 -9.61 -13.68
N GLY A 316 11.42 -8.33 -13.35
CA GLY A 316 12.57 -7.77 -12.64
C GLY A 316 12.74 -8.39 -11.26
N ASN A 317 11.64 -8.64 -10.55
CA ASN A 317 11.65 -9.26 -9.24
C ASN A 317 12.09 -10.72 -9.32
N LEU A 318 11.57 -11.48 -10.28
CA LEU A 318 12.02 -12.87 -10.49
C LEU A 318 13.50 -12.95 -10.90
N LEU A 319 13.97 -12.04 -11.77
CA LEU A 319 15.38 -11.96 -12.16
C LEU A 319 16.29 -11.67 -10.97
N ARG A 320 15.90 -10.69 -10.14
CA ARG A 320 16.65 -10.27 -8.95
C ARG A 320 16.89 -11.44 -7.99
N HIS A 321 15.90 -12.30 -7.85
CA HIS A 321 15.92 -13.45 -6.95
C HIS A 321 16.36 -14.77 -7.63
N GLY A 322 16.88 -14.70 -8.86
CA GLY A 322 17.39 -15.89 -9.57
C GLY A 322 16.31 -16.92 -9.93
N ARG A 323 15.06 -16.48 -10.09
CA ARG A 323 13.88 -17.31 -10.44
C ARG A 323 13.42 -17.16 -11.88
N LEU A 324 14.16 -16.44 -12.72
CA LEU A 324 13.84 -16.28 -14.13
C LEU A 324 15.07 -16.50 -15.02
N SER A 325 14.94 -17.38 -16.00
CA SER A 325 15.94 -17.57 -17.06
C SER A 325 15.80 -16.49 -18.15
N LYS A 326 16.85 -16.30 -18.94
CA LYS A 326 16.80 -15.41 -20.13
C LYS A 326 15.91 -15.97 -21.24
N ASP A 327 15.77 -17.28 -21.32
CA ASP A 327 14.97 -17.97 -22.34
C ASP A 327 13.55 -18.29 -21.86
N ASP A 328 13.14 -17.69 -20.74
CA ASP A 328 11.83 -17.94 -20.13
C ASP A 328 10.68 -17.38 -20.99
N PRO A 329 9.58 -18.14 -21.22
CA PRO A 329 8.47 -17.70 -22.05
C PRO A 329 7.74 -16.45 -21.53
N LEU A 330 7.88 -16.10 -20.25
CA LEU A 330 7.30 -14.87 -19.69
C LEU A 330 7.87 -13.61 -20.34
N TRP A 331 9.12 -13.65 -20.82
CA TRP A 331 9.70 -12.53 -21.57
C TRP A 331 8.90 -12.23 -22.83
N GLU A 332 8.68 -13.24 -23.66
CA GLU A 332 7.95 -13.07 -24.91
C GLU A 332 6.49 -12.66 -24.65
N ARG A 333 5.89 -13.19 -23.58
CA ARG A 333 4.53 -12.77 -23.18
C ARG A 333 4.46 -11.29 -22.83
N ALA A 334 5.42 -10.78 -22.08
CA ALA A 334 5.47 -9.38 -21.69
C ALA A 334 5.89 -8.47 -22.86
N HIS A 335 6.76 -8.93 -23.76
CA HIS A 335 7.12 -8.21 -24.98
C HIS A 335 5.96 -8.12 -25.98
N ALA A 336 5.12 -9.15 -26.08
CA ALA A 336 3.91 -9.09 -26.88
C ALA A 336 2.98 -7.96 -26.44
N PHE A 337 2.83 -7.74 -25.12
CA PHE A 337 2.04 -6.62 -24.59
C PHE A 337 2.56 -5.27 -25.09
N ASP A 338 3.87 -5.04 -25.03
CA ASP A 338 4.53 -3.82 -25.49
C ASP A 338 4.28 -3.56 -26.98
N ARG A 339 4.54 -4.57 -27.82
CA ARG A 339 4.33 -4.49 -29.28
C ARG A 339 2.88 -4.13 -29.61
N GLU A 340 1.91 -4.74 -28.93
CA GLU A 340 0.49 -4.43 -29.10
C GLU A 340 0.08 -3.06 -28.53
N ALA A 341 0.79 -2.57 -27.53
CA ALA A 341 0.58 -1.24 -26.94
C ALA A 341 1.27 -0.12 -27.74
N GLY A 342 2.14 -0.48 -28.69
CA GLY A 342 2.84 0.44 -29.59
C GLY A 342 3.99 1.19 -28.91
N PHE A 343 4.75 0.53 -28.03
CA PHE A 343 6.00 1.03 -27.45
C PHE A 343 6.88 -0.14 -27.02
N GLU A 344 8.11 0.13 -26.57
CA GLU A 344 9.01 -0.86 -25.97
C GLU A 344 9.52 -0.32 -24.63
N ALA A 345 9.14 -0.95 -23.52
CA ALA A 345 9.45 -0.49 -22.16
C ALA A 345 9.74 -1.62 -21.17
N VAL A 346 9.13 -2.79 -21.34
CA VAL A 346 9.20 -3.91 -20.39
C VAL A 346 10.63 -4.34 -20.11
N ALA A 347 11.49 -4.52 -21.12
CA ALA A 347 12.88 -4.92 -20.88
C ALA A 347 13.66 -3.88 -20.07
N ALA A 348 13.48 -2.59 -20.36
CA ALA A 348 14.13 -1.51 -19.63
C ALA A 348 13.63 -1.47 -18.17
N LEU A 349 12.32 -1.65 -17.96
CA LEU A 349 11.70 -1.67 -16.63
C LEU A 349 12.11 -2.91 -15.83
N ALA A 350 12.13 -4.09 -16.44
CA ALA A 350 12.60 -5.32 -15.80
C ALA A 350 14.05 -5.21 -15.36
N ASN A 351 14.92 -4.72 -16.25
CA ASN A 351 16.32 -4.47 -15.89
C ASN A 351 16.46 -3.40 -14.80
N PHE A 352 15.61 -2.36 -14.80
CA PHE A 352 15.59 -1.34 -13.75
C PHE A 352 15.27 -1.96 -12.37
N TYR A 353 14.14 -2.67 -12.25
CA TYR A 353 13.76 -3.28 -10.96
C TYR A 353 14.75 -4.34 -10.50
N ALA A 354 15.26 -5.17 -11.41
CA ALA A 354 16.23 -6.21 -11.06
C ALA A 354 17.53 -5.66 -10.47
N LYS A 355 17.95 -4.47 -10.92
CA LYS A 355 19.23 -3.84 -10.59
C LYS A 355 19.11 -2.69 -9.58
N LEU A 356 17.98 -2.55 -8.90
CA LEU A 356 17.88 -1.61 -7.79
C LEU A 356 18.98 -1.92 -6.76
N PRO A 357 19.75 -0.91 -6.28
CA PRO A 357 20.74 -1.12 -5.23
C PRO A 357 20.06 -1.65 -3.96
N GLU A 358 20.68 -2.56 -3.21
CA GLU A 358 20.06 -3.19 -2.02
C GLU A 358 19.79 -2.23 -0.86
N ASP A 359 20.68 -1.26 -0.65
CA ASP A 359 20.58 -0.25 0.41
C ASP A 359 21.09 1.12 -0.13
N PRO A 360 20.30 1.80 -0.97
CA PRO A 360 20.71 3.08 -1.54
C PRO A 360 20.66 4.19 -0.50
N SER A 361 21.66 5.08 -0.53
CA SER A 361 21.55 6.40 0.11
C SER A 361 20.28 7.14 -0.37
N PRO A 362 19.73 8.08 0.42
CA PRO A 362 18.61 8.93 0.02
C PRO A 362 18.78 9.56 -1.38
N GLU A 363 19.96 10.11 -1.67
CA GLU A 363 20.26 10.78 -2.93
C GLU A 363 20.31 9.77 -4.10
N ALA A 364 20.93 8.61 -3.89
CA ALA A 364 20.93 7.53 -4.87
C ALA A 364 19.52 7.03 -5.13
N PHE A 365 18.68 6.90 -4.10
CA PHE A 365 17.29 6.49 -4.24
C PHE A 365 16.47 7.49 -5.08
N VAL A 366 16.60 8.80 -4.81
CA VAL A 366 15.96 9.84 -5.63
C VAL A 366 16.40 9.76 -7.09
N THR A 367 17.67 9.45 -7.33
CA THR A 367 18.21 9.22 -8.68
C THR A 367 17.56 8.02 -9.36
N GLN A 368 17.33 6.91 -8.65
CA GLN A 368 16.60 5.75 -9.20
C GLN A 368 15.16 6.10 -9.56
N VAL A 369 14.47 6.86 -8.70
CA VAL A 369 13.08 7.27 -8.95
C VAL A 369 12.98 8.21 -10.15
N ASN A 370 13.95 9.12 -10.34
CA ASN A 370 14.06 9.93 -11.55
C ASN A 370 14.33 9.11 -12.82
N THR A 371 15.14 8.05 -12.70
CA THR A 371 15.40 7.12 -13.81
C THR A 371 14.12 6.41 -14.23
N LEU A 372 13.34 5.90 -13.27
CA LEU A 372 12.02 5.31 -13.53
C LEU A 372 11.09 6.30 -14.26
N ALA A 373 10.97 7.53 -13.75
CA ALA A 373 10.15 8.58 -14.36
C ALA A 373 10.54 8.85 -15.82
N THR A 374 11.84 8.86 -16.10
CA THR A 374 12.40 9.06 -17.44
C THR A 374 12.04 7.90 -18.37
N VAL A 375 12.22 6.65 -17.94
CA VAL A 375 11.86 5.46 -18.74
C VAL A 375 10.38 5.46 -19.09
N MET A 376 9.52 5.69 -18.10
CA MET A 376 8.07 5.73 -18.31
C MET A 376 7.64 6.88 -19.23
N THR A 377 8.27 8.05 -19.11
CA THR A 377 7.94 9.22 -19.95
C THR A 377 8.36 9.01 -21.40
N ARG A 378 9.50 8.36 -21.64
CA ARG A 378 9.93 7.97 -22.99
C ARG A 378 8.93 7.01 -23.63
N ALA A 379 8.54 5.94 -22.90
CA ALA A 379 7.55 4.97 -23.39
C ALA A 379 6.19 5.61 -23.69
N ALA A 380 5.74 6.57 -22.87
CA ALA A 380 4.49 7.28 -23.11
C ALA A 380 4.55 8.18 -24.36
N SER A 381 5.74 8.60 -24.78
CA SER A 381 5.96 9.54 -25.89
C SER A 381 6.33 8.86 -27.21
N SER A 382 6.57 7.55 -27.20
CA SER A 382 6.89 6.76 -28.39
C SER A 382 5.74 6.66 -29.39
#